data_AF-A0A1F8WWP2-F1
#
_entry.id   AF-A0A1F8WWP2-F1
#
_cell.length_a   1.000
_cell.length_b   1.000
_cell.length_c   1.000
_cell.angle_alpha   90.00
_cell.angle_beta   90.00
_cell.angle_gamma   90.00
#
_symmetry.space_group_name_H-M   'P 1'
#
loop_
_entity.id
_entity.type
_entity.pdbx_description
1 polymer ?
#
loop_
_entity_poly.entity_id
_entity_poly.type
_entity_poly.pdbx_seq_one_letter_code
_entity_poly.pdbx_strand_id
1 'polypeptide(L)'
;MACLTLRKKIIFAAGLLALPLFAEGCVSRGAYDENINLLMQKMNKERTENAATERALEIKVQERGRTLSELTNRYIELKAQQDYSQAKLGRLQNDLEGLLRDMSEMKLVIFTNFKGSEANEMMLKLNSMQKTVQEILKKSNEPMTAPAAAPAAPASQNQQTTPKSQP
;
A
#
# COMPACT_ATOMS: atom_id res chain seq x y z
N MET A 1 -105.53 30.04 -21.11
CA MET A 1 -105.54 31.50 -20.86
C MET A 1 -104.75 31.78 -19.58
N ALA A 2 -103.85 32.77 -19.66
CA ALA A 2 -103.23 33.55 -18.57
C ALA A 2 -102.33 32.83 -17.53
N CYS A 3 -101.04 33.04 -17.79
CA CYS A 3 -99.88 33.02 -16.89
C CYS A 3 -100.07 33.89 -15.63
N LEU A 4 -99.61 33.43 -14.47
CA LEU A 4 -99.20 34.27 -13.33
C LEU A 4 -98.16 33.52 -12.49
N THR A 5 -96.89 33.82 -12.74
CA THR A 5 -95.75 33.52 -11.88
C THR A 5 -95.78 34.42 -10.64
N LEU A 6 -95.53 33.89 -9.44
CA LEU A 6 -94.91 34.70 -8.39
C LEU A 6 -94.05 33.88 -7.42
N ARG A 7 -92.76 34.25 -7.44
CA ARG A 7 -91.64 33.78 -6.65
C ARG A 7 -91.91 33.86 -5.13
N LYS A 8 -91.57 32.81 -4.37
CA LYS A 8 -90.93 32.94 -3.05
C LYS A 8 -90.42 31.59 -2.51
N LYS A 9 -89.15 31.59 -2.10
CA LYS A 9 -88.44 30.60 -1.25
C LYS A 9 -87.89 29.34 -1.93
N ILE A 10 -86.72 29.48 -2.56
CA ILE A 10 -85.75 28.39 -2.74
C ILE A 10 -84.55 28.73 -1.85
N ILE A 11 -84.54 28.28 -0.59
CA ILE A 11 -83.34 28.07 0.24
C ILE A 11 -83.71 26.98 1.26
N PHE A 12 -82.79 26.03 1.49
CA PHE A 12 -82.81 24.88 2.41
C PHE A 12 -83.17 23.51 1.83
N ALA A 13 -82.16 22.89 1.19
CA ALA A 13 -81.80 21.48 1.42
C ALA A 13 -80.44 21.18 0.76
N ALA A 14 -79.40 21.96 1.09
CA ALA A 14 -78.01 21.73 0.67
C ALA A 14 -77.16 21.34 1.89
N GLY A 15 -77.52 20.23 2.56
CA GLY A 15 -76.95 19.93 3.88
C GLY A 15 -76.91 18.47 4.29
N LEU A 16 -76.89 17.50 3.37
CA LEU A 16 -76.85 16.07 3.73
C LEU A 16 -75.99 15.20 2.78
N LEU A 17 -74.88 15.76 2.29
CA LEU A 17 -73.78 14.97 1.71
C LEU A 17 -72.46 15.40 2.36
N ALA A 18 -72.38 15.23 3.68
CA ALA A 18 -71.14 15.28 4.42
C ALA A 18 -70.48 13.88 4.33
N LEU A 19 -69.22 13.87 3.88
CA LEU A 19 -68.36 12.71 3.70
C LEU A 19 -68.28 11.83 4.97
N PRO A 20 -68.22 10.49 4.86
CA PRO A 20 -67.84 9.65 5.99
C PRO A 20 -66.33 9.76 6.21
N LEU A 21 -65.99 10.59 7.20
CA LEU A 21 -64.96 10.38 8.22
C LEU A 21 -63.98 9.22 7.98
N PHE A 22 -62.76 9.59 7.60
CA PHE A 22 -61.53 8.87 7.90
C PHE A 22 -61.43 8.70 9.41
N ALA A 23 -61.73 7.51 9.91
CA ALA A 23 -61.72 7.21 11.34
C ALA A 23 -60.91 5.94 11.63
N GLU A 24 -59.61 5.95 11.31
CA GLU A 24 -58.60 5.16 12.02
C GLU A 24 -57.25 5.90 11.93
N GLY A 25 -56.80 6.50 13.03
CA GLY A 25 -55.49 7.13 13.11
C GLY A 25 -55.42 8.46 13.89
N CYS A 26 -56.01 8.55 15.09
CA CYS A 26 -55.70 9.65 16.01
C CYS A 26 -54.33 9.43 16.69
N VAL A 27 -53.26 9.39 15.89
CA VAL A 27 -51.92 9.63 16.42
C VAL A 27 -51.70 11.14 16.33
N SER A 28 -51.41 11.76 17.47
CA SER A 28 -51.26 13.22 17.58
C SER A 28 -50.29 13.74 16.52
N ARG A 29 -50.72 14.75 15.74
CA ARG A 29 -49.90 15.40 14.70
C ARG A 29 -48.57 15.91 15.28
N GLY A 30 -48.57 16.33 16.55
CA GLY A 30 -47.37 16.71 17.27
C GLY A 30 -46.40 15.55 17.55
N ALA A 31 -46.91 14.33 17.78
CA ALA A 31 -46.06 13.14 17.97
C ALA A 31 -45.40 12.69 16.65
N TYR A 32 -46.04 12.92 15.50
CA TYR A 32 -45.41 12.74 14.20
C TYR A 32 -44.32 13.78 13.93
N ASP A 33 -44.62 15.06 14.17
CA ASP A 33 -43.64 16.13 13.97
C ASP A 33 -42.42 15.96 14.89
N GLU A 34 -42.60 15.50 16.12
CA GLU A 34 -41.52 15.20 17.05
C GLU A 34 -40.67 14.00 16.59
N ASN A 35 -41.29 12.91 16.12
CA ASN A 35 -40.57 11.76 15.56
C ASN A 35 -39.82 12.10 14.27
N ILE A 36 -40.41 12.93 13.40
CA ILE A 36 -39.77 13.39 12.16
C ILE A 36 -38.56 14.27 12.47
N ASN A 37 -38.67 15.18 13.44
CA ASN A 37 -37.56 16.00 13.88
C ASN A 37 -36.43 15.17 14.51
N LEU A 38 -36.78 14.20 15.35
CA LEU A 38 -35.81 13.30 15.97
C LEU A 38 -35.11 12.41 14.93
N LEU A 39 -35.83 11.94 13.92
CA LEU A 39 -35.27 11.20 12.79
C LEU A 39 -34.35 12.08 11.94
N MET A 40 -34.76 13.33 11.66
CA MET A 40 -33.94 14.29 10.92
C MET A 40 -32.64 14.61 11.67
N GLN A 41 -32.71 14.76 13.00
CA GLN A 41 -31.54 14.99 13.84
C GLN A 41 -30.60 13.78 13.83
N LYS A 42 -31.12 12.55 13.93
CA LYS A 42 -30.32 11.31 13.83
C LYS A 42 -29.67 11.17 12.46
N MET A 43 -30.42 11.39 11.39
CA MET A 43 -29.90 11.36 10.01
C MET A 43 -28.80 12.39 9.78
N ASN A 44 -28.98 13.62 10.27
CA ASN A 44 -27.96 14.66 10.17
C ASN A 44 -26.72 14.31 10.99
N LYS A 45 -26.90 13.77 12.20
CA LYS A 45 -25.81 13.31 13.05
C LYS A 45 -25.02 12.17 12.38
N GLU A 46 -25.70 11.13 11.91
CA GLU A 46 -25.06 10.01 11.19
C GLU A 46 -24.36 10.48 9.91
N ARG A 47 -24.94 11.42 9.15
CA ARG A 47 -24.26 12.02 7.99
C ARG A 47 -22.98 12.75 8.37
N THR A 48 -22.98 13.52 9.46
CA THR A 48 -21.79 14.24 9.90
C THR A 48 -20.71 13.30 10.44
N GLU A 49 -21.10 12.24 11.15
CA GLU A 49 -20.19 11.22 11.67
C GLU A 49 -19.59 10.40 10.51
N ASN A 50 -20.40 10.00 9.54
CA ASN A 50 -19.93 9.30 8.34
C ASN A 50 -19.02 10.18 7.47
N ALA A 51 -19.35 11.46 7.27
CA ALA A 51 -18.48 12.36 6.53
C ALA A 51 -17.11 12.56 7.22
N ALA A 52 -17.08 12.54 8.56
CA ALA A 52 -15.83 12.62 9.31
C ALA A 52 -14.99 11.33 9.19
N THR A 53 -15.63 10.15 9.23
CA THR A 53 -14.94 8.87 9.06
C THR A 53 -14.44 8.67 7.64
N GLU A 54 -15.21 9.05 6.62
CA GLU A 54 -14.79 9.03 5.21
C GLU A 54 -13.54 9.87 4.98
N ARG A 55 -13.51 11.11 5.48
CA ARG A 55 -12.31 11.98 5.39
C ARG A 55 -11.11 11.38 6.11
N ALA A 56 -11.31 10.79 7.29
CA ALA A 56 -10.23 10.14 8.02
C ALA A 56 -9.67 8.91 7.28
N LEU A 57 -10.53 8.15 6.59
CA LEU A 57 -10.12 7.03 5.75
C LEU A 57 -9.39 7.51 4.50
N GLU A 58 -9.86 8.58 3.85
CA GLU A 58 -9.21 9.17 2.68
C GLU A 58 -7.77 9.62 3.00
N ILE A 59 -7.58 10.31 4.13
CA ILE A 59 -6.25 10.72 4.60
C ILE A 59 -5.35 9.50 4.82
N LYS A 60 -5.85 8.45 5.49
CA LYS A 60 -5.07 7.21 5.69
C LYS A 60 -4.70 6.54 4.38
N VAL A 61 -5.60 6.51 3.40
CA VAL A 61 -5.31 5.93 2.08
C VAL A 61 -4.23 6.72 1.36
N GLN A 62 -4.29 8.07 1.41
CA GLN A 62 -3.26 8.92 0.81
C GLN A 62 -1.90 8.75 1.50
N GLU A 63 -1.86 8.70 2.83
CA GLU A 63 -0.63 8.46 3.60
C GLU A 63 -0.02 7.10 3.25
N ARG A 64 -0.84 6.03 3.21
CA ARG A 64 -0.39 4.70 2.80
C ARG A 64 0.13 4.71 1.37
N GLY A 65 -0.57 5.36 0.44
CA GLY A 65 -0.12 5.54 -0.94
C GLY A 65 1.24 6.22 -1.03
N ARG A 66 1.47 7.28 -0.24
CA ARG A 66 2.77 7.97 -0.16
C ARG A 66 3.87 7.06 0.38
N THR A 67 3.60 6.34 1.48
CA THR A 67 4.59 5.40 2.04
C THR A 67 4.94 4.28 1.06
N LEU A 68 3.95 3.73 0.36
CA LEU A 68 4.16 2.69 -0.65
C LEU A 68 4.99 3.21 -1.83
N SER A 69 4.71 4.42 -2.31
CA SER A 69 5.51 5.05 -3.36
C SER A 69 6.96 5.26 -2.91
N GLU A 70 7.18 5.72 -1.69
CA GLU A 70 8.53 5.92 -1.15
C GLU A 70 9.29 4.60 -1.01
N LEU A 71 8.65 3.56 -0.45
CA LEU A 71 9.21 2.21 -0.35
C LEU A 71 9.54 1.63 -1.71
N THR A 72 8.66 1.84 -2.70
CA THR A 72 8.87 1.35 -4.07
C THR A 72 10.06 2.06 -4.72
N ASN A 73 10.17 3.38 -4.57
CA ASN A 73 11.30 4.14 -5.11
C ASN A 73 12.63 3.69 -4.48
N ARG A 74 12.68 3.56 -3.16
CA ARG A 74 13.88 3.03 -2.46
C ARG A 74 14.22 1.61 -2.92
N TYR A 75 13.22 0.76 -3.13
CA TYR A 75 13.44 -0.60 -3.64
C TYR A 75 14.01 -0.58 -5.06
N ILE A 76 13.50 0.27 -5.95
CA ILE A 76 14.00 0.42 -7.33
C ILE A 76 15.46 0.89 -7.31
N GLU A 77 15.79 1.89 -6.50
CA GLU A 77 17.17 2.38 -6.35
C GLU A 77 18.10 1.28 -5.83
N LEU A 78 17.68 0.55 -4.80
CA LEU A 78 18.48 -0.53 -4.21
C LEU A 78 18.68 -1.68 -5.20
N LYS A 79 17.66 -2.02 -5.97
CA LYS A 79 17.73 -3.03 -7.03
C LYS A 79 18.68 -2.58 -8.15
N ALA A 80 18.60 -1.34 -8.60
CA ALA A 80 19.51 -0.80 -9.60
C ALA A 80 20.97 -0.83 -9.11
N GLN A 81 21.21 -0.51 -7.84
CA GLN A 81 22.54 -0.59 -7.23
C GLN A 81 23.03 -2.04 -7.12
N GLN A 82 22.14 -2.98 -6.78
CA GLN A 82 22.45 -4.41 -6.76
C GLN A 82 22.83 -4.92 -8.15
N ASP A 83 22.04 -4.60 -9.17
CA ASP A 83 22.28 -5.01 -10.56
C ASP A 83 23.63 -4.44 -11.07
N TYR A 84 23.91 -3.17 -10.78
CA TYR A 84 25.20 -2.56 -11.09
C TYR A 84 26.37 -3.26 -10.40
N SER A 85 26.22 -3.57 -9.11
CA SER A 85 27.25 -4.25 -8.32
C SER A 85 27.51 -5.67 -8.84
N GLN A 86 26.45 -6.40 -9.19
CA GLN A 86 26.54 -7.74 -9.77
C GLN A 86 27.24 -7.73 -11.13
N ALA A 87 26.89 -6.77 -12.00
CA ALA A 87 27.58 -6.60 -13.28
C ALA A 87 29.07 -6.28 -13.10
N LYS A 88 29.41 -5.43 -12.12
CA LYS A 88 30.80 -5.10 -11.80
C LYS A 88 31.58 -6.31 -11.25
N LEU A 89 30.97 -7.11 -10.40
CA LEU A 89 31.56 -8.36 -9.90
C LEU A 89 31.80 -9.36 -11.03
N GLY A 90 30.85 -9.52 -11.95
CA GLY A 90 31.02 -10.39 -13.11
C GLY A 90 32.17 -9.96 -14.04
N ARG A 91 32.33 -8.64 -14.27
CA ARG A 91 33.49 -8.12 -15.01
C ARG A 91 34.80 -8.40 -14.29
N LEU A 92 34.87 -8.12 -12.99
CA LEU A 92 36.07 -8.35 -12.20
C LEU A 92 36.45 -9.84 -12.15
N GLN A 93 35.45 -10.73 -12.09
CA GLN A 93 35.67 -12.17 -12.18
C GLN A 93 36.31 -12.56 -13.52
N ASN A 94 35.77 -12.06 -14.64
CA ASN A 94 36.35 -12.30 -15.95
C ASN A 94 37.79 -11.75 -16.06
N ASP A 95 38.05 -10.56 -15.51
CA ASP A 95 39.38 -9.95 -15.51
C ASP A 95 40.38 -10.80 -14.70
N LEU A 96 39.96 -11.35 -13.55
CA LEU A 96 40.78 -12.23 -12.73
C LEU A 96 41.06 -13.58 -13.42
N GLU A 97 40.07 -14.14 -14.12
CA GLU A 97 40.26 -15.34 -14.95
C GLU A 97 41.23 -15.09 -16.11
N GLY A 98 41.13 -13.92 -16.76
CA GLY A 98 42.09 -13.47 -17.78
C GLY A 98 43.50 -13.34 -17.20
N LEU A 99 43.63 -12.72 -16.03
CA LEU A 99 44.91 -12.58 -15.34
C LEU A 99 45.56 -13.93 -15.00
N LEU A 100 44.78 -14.95 -14.64
CA LEU A 100 45.30 -16.31 -14.44
C LEU A 100 45.89 -16.90 -15.73
N ARG A 101 45.25 -16.64 -16.87
CA ARG A 101 45.76 -17.07 -18.18
C ARG A 101 47.05 -16.34 -18.53
N ASP A 102 47.10 -15.02 -18.36
CA ASP A 102 48.31 -14.22 -18.60
C ASP A 102 49.48 -14.68 -17.72
N MET A 103 49.21 -15.04 -16.46
CA MET A 103 50.21 -15.63 -15.58
C MET A 103 50.74 -16.96 -16.12
N SER A 104 49.88 -17.81 -16.69
CA SER A 104 50.32 -19.08 -17.28
C SER A 104 51.22 -18.88 -18.51
N GLU A 105 50.91 -17.88 -19.34
CA GLU A 105 51.71 -17.50 -20.50
C GLU A 105 53.06 -16.92 -20.05
N MET A 106 53.06 -16.04 -19.05
CA MET A 106 54.29 -15.46 -18.50
C MET A 106 55.20 -16.51 -17.87
N LYS A 107 54.63 -17.53 -17.19
CA LYS A 107 55.42 -18.69 -16.72
C LYS A 107 56.11 -19.42 -17.87
N LEU A 108 55.41 -19.64 -18.99
CA LEU A 108 55.99 -20.28 -20.16
C LEU A 108 57.13 -19.44 -20.75
N VAL A 109 56.94 -18.13 -20.86
CA VAL A 109 57.97 -17.19 -21.34
C VAL A 109 59.21 -17.22 -20.43
N ILE A 110 59.00 -17.19 -19.11
CA ILE A 110 60.10 -17.27 -18.13
C ILE A 110 60.85 -18.59 -18.28
N PHE A 111 60.13 -19.71 -18.35
CA PHE A 111 60.72 -21.03 -18.47
C PHE A 111 61.53 -21.20 -19.77
N THR A 112 61.09 -20.58 -20.86
CA THR A 112 61.73 -20.70 -22.18
C THR A 112 62.91 -19.75 -22.37
N ASN A 113 62.86 -18.54 -21.80
CA ASN A 113 63.84 -17.49 -22.08
C ASN A 113 64.82 -17.22 -20.94
N PHE A 114 64.47 -17.57 -19.70
CA PHE A 114 65.29 -17.26 -18.52
C PHE A 114 65.80 -18.56 -17.88
N LYS A 115 67.05 -18.54 -17.42
CA LYS A 115 67.70 -19.68 -16.74
C LYS A 115 68.32 -19.21 -15.43
N GLY A 116 68.51 -20.16 -14.51
CA GLY A 116 69.16 -19.89 -13.22
C GLY A 116 68.19 -19.45 -12.12
N SER A 117 68.74 -18.90 -11.04
CA SER A 117 68.01 -18.59 -9.81
C SER A 117 66.94 -17.51 -9.99
N GLU A 118 67.20 -16.52 -10.84
CA GLU A 118 66.27 -15.39 -11.09
C GLU A 118 64.97 -15.86 -11.75
N ALA A 119 65.07 -16.77 -12.73
CA ALA A 119 63.91 -17.39 -13.37
C ALA A 119 63.05 -18.16 -12.36
N ASN A 120 63.70 -18.86 -11.42
CA ASN A 120 63.03 -19.65 -10.40
C ASN A 120 62.32 -18.76 -9.37
N GLU A 121 62.91 -17.63 -8.99
CA GLU A 121 62.30 -16.65 -8.09
C GLU A 121 61.06 -16.01 -8.73
N MET A 122 61.15 -15.61 -10.01
CA MET A 122 60.00 -15.09 -10.76
C MET A 122 58.87 -16.12 -10.85
N MET A 123 59.20 -17.40 -11.07
CA MET A 123 58.24 -18.51 -11.11
C MET A 123 57.52 -18.71 -9.77
N LEU A 124 58.24 -18.64 -8.65
CA LEU A 124 57.68 -18.74 -7.31
C LEU A 124 56.72 -17.58 -7.02
N LYS A 125 57.09 -16.35 -7.40
CA LYS A 125 56.23 -15.17 -7.24
C LYS A 125 54.95 -15.30 -8.05
N LEU A 126 55.05 -15.75 -9.29
CA LEU A 126 53.90 -16.04 -10.15
C LEU A 126 52.98 -17.14 -9.58
N ASN A 127 53.55 -18.20 -8.99
CA ASN A 127 52.77 -19.22 -8.28
C ASN A 127 52.03 -18.66 -7.07
N SER A 128 52.66 -17.77 -6.31
CA SER A 128 52.03 -17.08 -5.17
C SER A 128 50.85 -16.22 -5.64
N MET A 129 51.06 -15.39 -6.66
CA MET A 129 50.00 -14.54 -7.22
C MET A 129 48.84 -15.37 -7.79
N GLN A 130 49.14 -16.48 -8.47
CA GLN A 130 48.11 -17.39 -9.00
C GLN A 130 47.23 -17.94 -7.86
N LYS A 131 47.83 -18.37 -6.75
CA LYS A 131 47.06 -18.85 -5.58
C LYS A 131 46.16 -17.75 -5.01
N THR A 132 46.68 -16.54 -4.84
CA THR A 132 45.89 -15.41 -4.32
C THR A 132 44.68 -15.12 -5.22
N VAL A 133 44.86 -15.09 -6.54
CA VAL A 133 43.76 -14.86 -7.48
C VAL A 133 42.74 -15.99 -7.44
N GLN A 134 43.18 -17.25 -7.35
CA GLN A 134 42.28 -18.40 -7.19
C GLN A 134 41.47 -18.36 -5.90
N GLU A 135 42.07 -17.92 -4.78
CA GLU A 135 41.35 -17.74 -3.52
C GLU A 135 40.30 -16.63 -3.60
N ILE A 136 40.61 -15.52 -4.29
CA ILE A 136 39.66 -14.42 -4.51
C ILE A 136 38.47 -14.91 -5.33
N LEU A 137 38.73 -15.63 -6.43
CA LEU A 137 37.67 -16.21 -7.28
C LEU A 137 36.82 -17.25 -6.54
N LYS A 138 37.44 -18.05 -5.66
CA LYS A 138 36.70 -18.99 -4.84
C LYS A 138 35.76 -18.28 -3.87
N LYS A 139 36.24 -17.24 -3.19
CA LYS A 139 35.43 -16.42 -2.28
C LYS A 139 34.32 -15.66 -3.00
N SER A 140 34.56 -15.17 -4.22
CA SER A 140 33.52 -14.47 -4.98
C SER A 140 32.38 -15.38 -5.45
N ASN A 141 32.63 -16.69 -5.55
CA ASN A 141 31.63 -17.69 -5.91
C ASN A 141 30.86 -18.25 -4.70
N GLU A 142 31.23 -17.89 -3.47
CA GLU A 142 30.45 -18.27 -2.29
C GLU A 142 29.15 -17.45 -2.26
N PRO A 143 27.98 -18.10 -2.08
CA PRO A 143 26.72 -17.38 -2.01
C PRO A 143 26.75 -16.45 -0.80
N MET A 144 26.67 -15.15 -1.07
CA MET A 144 26.53 -14.12 -0.05
C MET A 144 25.18 -14.36 0.66
N THR A 145 25.22 -14.92 1.86
CA THR A 145 24.02 -15.16 2.67
C THR A 145 23.35 -13.82 2.93
N ALA A 146 22.11 -13.67 2.47
CA ALA A 146 21.33 -12.46 2.73
C ALA A 146 21.22 -12.25 4.26
N PRO A 147 21.30 -11.00 4.76
CA PRO A 147 21.06 -10.73 6.18
C PRO A 147 19.68 -11.27 6.54
N ALA A 148 19.60 -12.07 7.62
CA ALA A 148 18.36 -12.62 8.12
C ALA A 148 17.33 -11.49 8.27
N ALA A 149 16.15 -11.69 7.67
CA ALA A 149 15.06 -10.73 7.74
C ALA A 149 14.81 -10.34 9.20
N ALA A 150 14.87 -9.04 9.50
CA ALA A 150 14.57 -8.53 10.82
C ALA A 150 13.17 -9.03 11.25
N PRO A 151 13.00 -9.54 12.47
CA PRO A 151 11.69 -10.01 12.93
C PRO A 151 10.68 -8.87 12.80
N ALA A 152 9.53 -9.18 12.19
CA ALA A 152 8.43 -8.25 12.02
C ALA A 152 8.08 -7.60 13.37
N ALA A 153 8.15 -6.27 13.43
CA ALA A 153 7.75 -5.53 14.63
C ALA A 153 6.30 -5.91 15.00
N PRO A 154 5.99 -6.14 16.29
CA PRO A 154 4.66 -6.55 16.71
C PRO A 154 3.63 -5.48 16.34
N ALA A 155 2.54 -5.92 15.71
CA ALA A 155 1.40 -5.08 15.36
C ALA A 155 0.88 -4.36 16.62
N SER A 156 0.93 -3.03 16.63
CA SER A 156 0.31 -2.23 17.68
C SER A 156 -1.20 -2.46 17.66
N GLN A 157 -1.71 -3.21 18.64
CA GLN A 157 -3.12 -3.29 18.96
C GLN A 157 -3.58 -1.92 19.48
N ASN A 158 -4.22 -1.12 18.62
CA ASN A 158 -5.05 -0.02 19.11
C ASN A 158 -6.33 -0.63 19.69
N GLN A 159 -6.36 -0.75 21.03
CA GLN A 159 -7.56 -1.11 21.77
C GLN A 159 -8.63 -0.03 21.55
N GLN A 160 -9.69 -0.47 20.89
CA GLN A 160 -10.95 0.21 20.68
C GLN A 160 -11.68 0.25 22.03
N THR A 161 -11.73 1.40 22.68
CA THR A 161 -12.54 1.62 23.89
C THR A 161 -14.01 1.73 23.49
N THR A 162 -14.77 0.65 23.66
CA THR A 162 -16.23 0.70 23.73
C THR A 162 -16.67 1.32 25.05
N PRO A 163 -17.51 2.36 25.09
CA PRO A 163 -18.15 2.78 26.33
C PRO A 163 -19.26 1.80 26.69
N LYS A 164 -19.08 1.18 27.85
CA LYS A 164 -20.02 0.26 28.51
C LYS A 164 -21.30 1.03 28.87
N SER A 165 -22.41 0.67 28.24
CA SER A 165 -23.75 1.02 28.70
C SER A 165 -24.05 0.17 29.94
N GLN A 166 -24.40 0.80 31.06
CA GLN A 166 -25.01 0.13 32.21
C GLN A 166 -26.39 0.75 32.50
N PRO A 167 -27.33 -0.06 33.03
CA PRO A 167 -28.75 0.26 33.11
C PRO A 167 -29.09 1.36 34.11
#